data_AF-A0A1W1V3H7-F1
#
_entry.id   AF-A0A1W1V3H7-F1
#
_cell.length_a   1.000
_cell.length_b   1.000
_cell.length_c   1.000
_cell.angle_alpha   90.00
_cell.angle_beta   90.00
_cell.angle_gamma   90.00
#
_symmetry.space_group_name_H-M   'P 1'
#
loop_
_entity.id
_entity.type
_entity.pdbx_description
1 polymer ?
#
loop_
_entity_poly.entity_id
_entity_poly.type
_entity_poly.pdbx_seq_one_letter_code
_entity_poly.pdbx_strand_id
1 'polypeptide(L)' 'MDTSDHKQTASYDNLPGSKDYRQRQKELVSQGKFNEAFDMDAKDLKEKFGNKYNHSIRELRDWYIKNGKIKE' A
#
# COMPACT_ATOMS: atom_id res chain seq x y z
N MET A 1 -1.66 -0.16 12.32
CA MET A 1 -2.84 0.65 11.96
C MET A 1 -3.99 0.24 12.86
N ASP A 2 -4.81 1.19 13.30
CA ASP A 2 -5.99 0.91 14.13
C ASP A 2 -7.07 0.22 13.30
N THR A 3 -7.87 -0.65 13.91
CA THR A 3 -8.92 -1.42 13.19
C THR A 3 -9.93 -0.51 12.48
N SER A 4 -10.24 0.67 13.04
CA SER A 4 -11.14 1.66 12.41
C SER A 4 -10.59 2.19 11.08
N ASP A 5 -9.28 2.40 11.02
CA ASP A 5 -8.62 3.00 9.87
C ASP A 5 -8.39 1.93 8.80
N HIS A 6 -8.04 0.70 9.22
CA HIS A 6 -7.91 -0.43 8.31
C HIS A 6 -9.23 -0.71 7.59
N LYS A 7 -10.39 -0.50 8.23
CA LYS A 7 -11.70 -0.67 7.58
C LYS A 7 -11.97 0.32 6.44
N GLN A 8 -11.19 1.39 6.36
CA GLN A 8 -11.36 2.44 5.36
C GLN A 8 -10.39 2.29 4.19
N THR A 9 -9.33 1.47 4.28
CA THR A 9 -8.35 1.30 3.19
C THR A 9 -8.98 0.63 1.97
N ALA A 10 -8.53 0.96 0.76
CA ALA A 10 -9.15 0.49 -0.47
C ALA A 10 -9.05 -1.04 -0.62
N SER A 11 -8.05 -1.66 0.02
CA SER A 11 -7.89 -3.11 0.06
C SER A 11 -8.81 -3.81 1.07
N TYR A 12 -9.60 -3.10 1.88
CA TYR A 12 -10.45 -3.69 2.91
C TYR A 12 -11.66 -4.45 2.34
N ASP A 13 -11.82 -5.71 2.77
CA ASP A 13 -12.65 -6.74 2.13
C ASP A 13 -14.06 -6.29 1.71
N ASN A 14 -14.81 -5.68 2.62
CA ASN A 14 -16.21 -5.35 2.39
C ASN A 14 -16.45 -4.02 1.67
N LEU A 15 -15.40 -3.35 1.17
CA LEU A 15 -15.57 -2.14 0.38
C LEU A 15 -15.83 -2.46 -1.11
N PRO A 16 -16.74 -1.71 -1.77
CA PRO A 16 -16.87 -1.76 -3.22
C PRO A 16 -15.51 -1.52 -3.90
N GLY A 17 -15.16 -2.37 -4.87
CA GLY A 17 -13.87 -2.29 -5.60
C GLY A 17 -12.65 -2.87 -4.86
N SER A 18 -12.79 -3.35 -3.62
CA SER A 18 -11.64 -3.87 -2.86
C SER A 18 -11.02 -5.13 -3.46
N LYS A 19 -11.85 -5.98 -4.08
CA LYS A 19 -11.40 -7.19 -4.79
C LYS A 19 -10.51 -6.82 -5.97
N ASP A 20 -10.92 -5.85 -6.78
CA ASP A 20 -10.16 -5.38 -7.94
C ASP A 20 -8.87 -4.69 -7.50
N TYR A 21 -8.92 -3.91 -6.41
CA TYR A 21 -7.73 -3.29 -5.82
C TYR A 21 -6.70 -4.34 -5.38
N ARG A 22 -7.11 -5.38 -4.64
CA ARG A 22 -6.22 -6.48 -4.23
C ARG A 22 -5.71 -7.30 -5.41
N GLN A 23 -6.55 -7.52 -6.41
CA GLN A 23 -6.16 -8.20 -7.64
C GLN A 23 -5.06 -7.41 -8.37
N ARG A 24 -5.23 -6.09 -8.52
CA ARG A 24 -4.23 -5.20 -9.11
C ARG A 24 -2.93 -5.19 -8.32
N GLN A 25 -3.01 -5.08 -7.00
CA GLN A 25 -1.84 -5.13 -6.10
C GLN A 25 -1.07 -6.45 -6.30
N LYS A 26 -1.79 -7.59 -6.33
CA LYS A 26 -1.22 -8.92 -6.56
C LYS A 26 -0.54 -9.04 -7.93
N GLU A 27 -1.15 -8.52 -8.98
CA GLU A 27 -0.58 -8.52 -10.33
C GLU A 27 0.74 -7.75 -10.39
N LEU A 28 0.78 -6.55 -9.79
CA LEU A 28 2.00 -5.74 -9.72
C LEU A 28 3.11 -6.49 -8.98
N VAL A 29 2.82 -7.05 -7.81
CA VAL A 29 3.79 -7.85 -7.03
C VAL A 29 4.28 -9.06 -7.83
N SER A 30 3.41 -9.77 -8.52
CA SER A 30 3.79 -10.94 -9.34
C SER A 30 4.70 -10.59 -10.52
N GLN A 31 4.62 -9.35 -11.02
CA GLN A 31 5.47 -8.82 -12.08
C GLN A 31 6.78 -8.22 -11.56
N GLY A 32 7.02 -8.24 -10.24
CA GLY A 32 8.16 -7.57 -9.62
C GLY A 32 8.04 -6.04 -9.56
N LYS A 33 6.86 -5.50 -9.84
CA LYS A 33 6.53 -4.06 -9.80
C LYS A 33 6.20 -3.61 -8.38
N PHE A 34 7.16 -3.80 -7.47
CA PHE A 34 6.98 -3.51 -6.04
C PHE A 34 6.82 -2.02 -5.77
N ASN A 35 7.48 -1.15 -6.57
CA ASN A 35 7.34 0.29 -6.39
C ASN A 35 5.90 0.75 -6.69
N GLU A 36 5.31 0.25 -7.76
CA GLU A 36 3.94 0.56 -8.15
C GLU A 36 2.91 -0.01 -7.18
N ALA A 37 3.13 -1.23 -6.66
CA ALA A 37 2.29 -1.82 -5.63
C ALA A 37 2.36 -1.03 -4.31
N PHE A 38 3.55 -0.60 -3.92
CA PHE A 38 3.74 0.24 -2.74
C PHE A 38 3.11 1.63 -2.91
N ASP A 39 3.35 2.30 -4.04
CA ASP A 39 2.87 3.66 -4.28
C ASP A 39 1.34 3.72 -4.33
N MET A 40 0.64 2.68 -4.84
CA MET A 40 -0.83 2.63 -4.82
C MET A 40 -1.39 2.55 -3.39
N ASP A 41 -0.77 1.74 -2.51
CA ASP A 41 -1.18 1.61 -1.11
C ASP A 41 -0.84 2.90 -0.33
N ALA A 42 0.36 3.46 -0.54
CA ALA A 42 0.79 4.68 0.13
C ALA A 42 -0.07 5.89 -0.27
N LYS A 43 -0.51 5.96 -1.53
CA LYS A 43 -1.44 6.97 -2.02
C LYS A 43 -2.79 6.85 -1.32
N ASP A 44 -3.35 5.65 -1.23
CA ASP A 44 -4.63 5.40 -0.53
C ASP A 44 -4.58 5.87 0.93
N LEU A 45 -3.50 5.55 1.63
CA LEU A 45 -3.29 5.98 3.01
C LEU A 45 -3.17 7.49 3.15
N LYS A 46 -2.46 8.15 2.23
CA LYS A 46 -2.31 9.62 2.25
C LYS A 46 -3.62 10.34 1.96
N GLU A 47 -4.41 9.85 1.01
CA GLU A 47 -5.72 10.43 0.68
C GLU A 47 -6.70 10.32 1.85
N LYS A 48 -6.65 9.25 2.62
CA LYS A 48 -7.58 8.99 3.74
C LYS A 48 -7.14 9.56 5.08
N PHE A 49 -5.84 9.53 5.36
CA PHE A 49 -5.31 9.81 6.70
C PHE A 49 -4.25 10.92 6.72
N GLY A 50 -4.01 11.56 5.57
CA GLY A 50 -2.99 12.60 5.44
C GLY A 50 -1.62 12.08 5.88
N ASN A 51 -1.05 12.73 6.90
CA ASN A 51 0.30 12.45 7.38
C ASN A 51 0.36 11.38 8.48
N LYS A 52 -0.77 10.84 8.96
CA LYS A 52 -0.83 9.93 10.13
C LYS A 52 0.12 8.74 10.00
N TYR A 53 0.29 8.20 8.79
CA TYR A 53 1.10 7.00 8.53
C TYR A 53 2.42 7.28 7.79
N ASN A 54 2.84 8.54 7.64
CA ASN A 54 4.06 8.88 6.88
C ASN A 54 5.33 8.24 7.43
N HIS A 55 5.41 8.00 8.74
CA HIS A 55 6.57 7.30 9.32
C HIS A 55 6.60 5.84 8.87
N SER A 56 5.54 5.09 9.09
CA SER A 56 5.47 3.67 8.70
C SER A 56 5.53 3.44 7.19
N ILE A 57 4.98 4.38 6.39
CA ILE A 57 5.14 4.37 4.92
C ILE A 57 6.62 4.48 4.55
N ARG A 58 7.38 5.36 5.21
CA ARG A 58 8.84 5.47 4.99
C ARG A 58 9.58 4.20 5.41
N GLU A 59 9.28 3.66 6.59
CA GLU A 59 9.93 2.42 7.07
C GLU A 59 9.72 1.24 6.11
N LEU A 60 8.51 1.08 5.57
CA LEU A 60 8.24 0.03 4.57
C LEU A 60 8.98 0.29 3.25
N ARG A 61 9.08 1.55 2.79
CA ARG A 61 9.85 1.92 1.60
C ARG A 61 11.33 1.60 1.79
N ASP A 62 11.90 1.99 2.93
CA ASP A 62 13.30 1.74 3.28
C ASP A 62 13.57 0.23 3.36
N TRP A 63 12.63 -0.54 3.92
CA TRP A 63 12.71 -2.00 3.91
C TRP A 63 12.72 -2.56 2.48
N TYR A 64 11.85 -2.07 1.59
CA TYR A 64 11.85 -2.52 0.20
C TYR A 64 13.14 -2.18 -0.54
N ILE A 65 13.72 -1.00 -0.30
CA ILE A 65 15.01 -0.59 -0.88
C ILE A 65 16.12 -1.51 -0.36
N LYS A 66 16.22 -1.71 0.96
CA LYS A 66 17.22 -2.58 1.59
C LYS A 66 17.17 -4.02 1.07
N ASN A 67 15.99 -4.50 0.71
CA ASN A 67 15.77 -5.85 0.19
C ASN A 67 15.79 -5.92 -1.36
N GLY A 68 16.21 -4.86 -2.05
CA GLY A 68 16.34 -4.81 -3.50
C GLY A 68 15.03 -4.96 -4.27
N LYS A 69 13.89 -4.66 -3.61
CA LYS A 69 12.55 -4.73 -4.22
C LYS A 69 12.19 -3.43 -4.94
N ILE A 70 12.61 -2.31 -4.37
CA ILE A 70 12.53 -0.98 -4.97
C ILE A 70 13.96 -0.49 -5.13
N LYS A 71 14.26 0.17 -6.25
CA LYS A 71 15.56 0.83 -6.47
C LYS A 71 15.47 2.27 -5.96
N GLU A 72 16.58 2.78 -5.43
CA GLU A 72 16.73 4.19 -5.05
C GLU A 72 16.54 5.13 -6.25
#